data_AF-A0A822HE66-F1
#
_entry.id   AF-A0A822HE66-F1
#
_cell.length_a   1.000
_cell.length_b   1.000
_cell.length_c   1.000
_cell.angle_alpha   90.00
_cell.angle_beta   90.00
_cell.angle_gamma   90.00
#
_symmetry.space_group_name_H-M   'P 1'
#
loop_
_entity.id
_entity.type
_entity.pdbx_description
1 polymer ?
#
loop_
_entity_poly.entity_id
_entity_poly.type
_entity_poly.pdbx_seq_one_letter_code
_entity_poly.pdbx_strand_id
1 'polypeptide(L)'
;LALALNRSLERTNLEEWTYGNTDMKKIMMDDMEKTDFFGVSGSVKFDKLGNRMSKVVVEQLRNGLYHRLARFDAEKGSIEWLSGEEPDEFIYI
;
A
#
# COMPACT_ATOMS: atom_id res chain seq x y z
N LEU A 1 -7.58 -2.88 -9.16
CA LEU A 1 -9.04 -2.95 -9.35
C LEU A 1 -9.45 -4.08 -10.29
N ALA A 2 -9.09 -4.05 -11.58
CA ALA A 2 -9.51 -5.08 -12.54
C ALA A 2 -9.25 -6.53 -12.08
N LEU A 3 -8.07 -6.80 -11.51
CA LEU A 3 -7.72 -8.13 -10.99
C LEU A 3 -8.64 -8.60 -9.85
N ALA A 4 -8.88 -7.72 -8.87
CA ALA A 4 -9.77 -8.02 -7.74
C ALA A 4 -11.21 -8.21 -8.21
N LEU A 5 -11.69 -7.31 -9.07
CA LEU A 5 -13.04 -7.37 -9.61
C LEU A 5 -13.28 -8.66 -10.40
N ASN A 6 -12.32 -9.06 -11.23
CA ASN A 6 -12.43 -10.31 -12.00
C ASN A 6 -12.60 -11.53 -11.09
N ARG A 7 -11.90 -11.58 -9.96
CA ARG A 7 -12.06 -12.66 -8.96
C ARG A 7 -13.42 -12.59 -8.24
N SER A 8 -13.93 -11.39 -7.97
CA SER A 8 -15.23 -11.23 -7.31
C SER A 8 -16.37 -11.69 -8.22
N LEU A 9 -16.27 -11.41 -9.52
CA LEU A 9 -17.25 -11.79 -10.54
C LEU A 9 -17.45 -13.30 -10.67
N GLU A 10 -16.52 -14.14 -10.21
CA GLU A 10 -16.72 -15.60 -10.15
C GLU A 10 -17.83 -16.00 -9.17
N ARG A 11 -18.18 -15.12 -8.22
CA ARG A 11 -19.14 -15.38 -7.13
C ARG A 11 -20.21 -14.31 -7.00
N THR A 12 -20.20 -13.31 -7.89
CA THR A 12 -21.08 -12.15 -7.78
C THR A 12 -21.57 -11.69 -9.15
N ASN A 13 -22.79 -11.16 -9.22
CA ASN A 13 -23.34 -10.55 -10.42
C ASN A 13 -23.47 -9.03 -10.22
N LEU A 14 -22.85 -8.23 -11.10
CA LEU A 14 -22.94 -6.76 -11.04
C LEU A 14 -24.32 -6.23 -11.39
N GLU A 15 -25.11 -6.97 -12.17
CA GLU A 15 -26.46 -6.56 -12.56
C GLU A 15 -27.43 -6.51 -11.36
N GLU A 16 -27.13 -7.28 -10.31
CA GLU A 16 -27.93 -7.37 -9.08
C GLU A 16 -27.39 -6.44 -7.97
N TRP A 17 -26.38 -5.61 -8.26
CA TRP A 17 -25.79 -4.75 -7.26
C TRP A 17 -26.69 -3.60 -6.85
N THR A 18 -26.75 -3.35 -5.55
CA THR A 18 -27.32 -2.12 -4.98
C THR A 18 -26.40 -1.62 -3.86
N TYR A 19 -26.52 -0.35 -3.50
CA TYR A 19 -25.75 0.24 -2.39
C TYR A 19 -26.00 -0.43 -1.02
N GLY A 20 -27.10 -1.15 -0.87
CA GLY A 20 -27.43 -1.91 0.34
C GLY A 20 -26.82 -3.32 0.39
N ASN A 21 -26.22 -3.80 -0.70
CA ASN A 21 -25.70 -5.17 -0.78
C ASN A 21 -24.36 -5.30 -0.04
N THR A 22 -24.44 -5.55 1.28
CA THR A 22 -23.28 -5.72 2.17
C THR A 22 -22.49 -6.98 1.87
N ASP A 23 -23.15 -8.03 1.38
CA ASP A 23 -22.50 -9.32 1.09
C ASP A 23 -21.57 -9.20 -0.10
N MET A 24 -22.04 -8.55 -1.18
CA MET A 24 -21.20 -8.30 -2.34
C MET A 24 -20.06 -7.33 -2.03
N LYS A 25 -20.31 -6.31 -1.22
CA LYS A 25 -19.25 -5.43 -0.69
C LYS A 25 -18.18 -6.25 0.04
N LYS A 26 -18.58 -7.18 0.90
CA LYS A 26 -17.66 -8.03 1.65
C LYS A 26 -16.80 -8.89 0.71
N ILE A 27 -17.41 -9.54 -0.27
CA ILE A 27 -16.67 -10.36 -1.26
C ILE A 27 -15.63 -9.52 -2.01
N MET A 28 -16.01 -8.32 -2.47
CA MET A 28 -15.10 -7.42 -3.18
C MET A 28 -13.94 -6.93 -2.30
N MET A 29 -14.22 -6.61 -1.03
CA MET A 29 -13.16 -6.21 -0.08
C MET A 29 -12.21 -7.38 0.23
N ASP A 30 -12.74 -8.58 0.44
CA ASP A 30 -11.94 -9.79 0.70
C ASP A 30 -11.03 -10.13 -0.50
N ASP A 31 -11.48 -9.88 -1.74
CA ASP A 31 -10.67 -10.10 -2.94
C ASP A 31 -9.64 -8.97 -3.19
N MET A 32 -9.96 -7.74 -2.78
CA MET A 32 -8.98 -6.66 -2.78
C MET A 32 -7.84 -6.93 -1.80
N GLU A 33 -8.13 -7.42 -0.59
CA GLU A 33 -7.10 -7.79 0.40
C GLU A 33 -6.15 -8.86 -0.17
N LYS A 34 -6.68 -9.80 -0.95
CA LYS A 34 -5.90 -10.88 -1.60
C LYS A 34 -5.20 -10.46 -2.89
N THR A 35 -5.30 -9.19 -3.28
CA THR A 35 -4.61 -8.70 -4.47
C THR A 35 -3.13 -8.50 -4.15
N ASP A 36 -2.30 -9.25 -4.87
CA ASP A 36 -0.85 -9.12 -4.84
C ASP A 36 -0.33 -9.25 -6.27
N PHE A 37 0.27 -8.18 -6.77
CA PHE A 37 0.93 -8.18 -8.07
C PHE A 37 2.06 -7.14 -8.11
N PHE A 38 2.97 -7.30 -9.08
CA PHE A 38 4.04 -6.35 -9.32
C PHE A 38 3.65 -5.42 -10.48
N GLY A 39 3.48 -4.12 -10.19
CA GLY A 39 3.20 -3.09 -11.18
C GLY A 39 4.39 -2.16 -11.41
N VAL A 40 4.17 -1.09 -12.18
CA VAL A 40 5.20 -0.07 -12.49
C VAL A 40 5.78 0.57 -11.22
N SER A 41 4.95 0.77 -10.20
CA SER A 41 5.35 1.31 -8.89
C SER A 41 5.90 0.27 -7.90
N GLY A 42 6.15 -0.96 -8.34
CA GLY A 42 6.57 -2.08 -7.49
C GLY A 42 5.40 -2.97 -7.04
N SER A 43 5.59 -3.70 -5.93
CA SER A 43 4.54 -4.56 -5.36
C SER A 43 3.33 -3.72 -4.92
N VAL A 44 2.14 -4.21 -5.27
CA VAL A 44 0.85 -3.61 -4.95
C VAL A 44 0.04 -4.62 -4.15
N LYS A 45 -0.13 -4.30 -2.86
CA LYS A 45 -0.92 -5.05 -1.89
C LYS A 45 -1.79 -4.09 -1.08
N PHE A 46 -2.88 -4.61 -0.51
CA PHE A 46 -3.80 -3.84 0.30
C PHE A 46 -4.02 -4.50 1.65
N ASP A 47 -4.17 -3.70 2.71
CA ASP A 47 -4.59 -4.19 4.02
C ASP A 47 -6.12 -4.34 4.09
N LYS A 48 -6.62 -4.84 5.23
CA LYS A 48 -8.05 -5.04 5.51
C LYS A 48 -8.89 -3.76 5.47
N LEU A 49 -8.25 -2.60 5.63
CA LEU A 49 -8.90 -1.29 5.58
C LEU A 49 -8.87 -0.70 4.16
N GLY A 50 -8.17 -1.35 3.23
CA GLY A 50 -7.98 -0.87 1.85
C GLY A 50 -6.78 0.06 1.69
N ASN A 51 -5.94 0.22 2.72
CA ASN A 51 -4.72 1.00 2.58
C ASN A 51 -3.72 0.24 1.72
N ARG A 52 -3.05 0.96 0.82
CA ARG A 52 -1.98 0.39 0.01
C ARG A 52 -0.75 0.16 0.89
N MET A 53 -0.29 -1.10 0.93
CA MET A 53 0.99 -1.44 1.54
C MET A 53 2.09 -1.20 0.50
N SER A 54 2.98 -0.24 0.77
CA SER A 54 4.07 0.11 -0.14
C SER A 54 5.29 0.60 0.62
N LYS A 55 6.42 0.70 -0.09
CA LYS A 55 7.63 1.31 0.45
C LYS A 55 7.53 2.82 0.32
N VAL A 56 7.74 3.54 1.43
CA VAL A 56 7.86 5.00 1.43
C VAL A 56 9.30 5.41 1.66
N VAL A 57 9.63 6.63 1.24
CA VAL A 57 10.99 7.17 1.31
C VAL A 57 11.03 8.28 2.36
N VAL A 58 12.07 8.28 3.19
CA VAL A 58 12.38 9.36 4.13
C VAL A 58 13.50 10.19 3.54
N GLU A 59 13.27 11.50 3.42
CA GLU A 59 14.24 12.46 2.87
C GLU A 59 14.45 13.61 3.87
N GLN A 60 15.66 14.15 3.90
CA GLN A 60 16.01 15.30 4.72
C GLN A 60 16.60 16.41 3.86
N LEU A 61 16.15 17.64 4.10
CA LEU A 61 16.73 18.84 3.50
C LEU A 61 18.01 19.21 4.27
N ARG A 62 19.18 19.16 3.62
CA ARG A 62 20.46 19.62 4.16
C ARG A 62 21.08 20.60 3.18
N ASN A 63 21.45 21.79 3.64
CA ASN A 63 22.08 22.83 2.80
C ASN A 63 21.34 23.10 1.47
N GLY A 64 20.00 23.07 1.49
CA GLY A 64 19.18 23.31 0.31
C GLY A 64 19.03 22.12 -0.65
N LEU A 65 19.58 20.94 -0.32
CA LEU A 65 19.47 19.73 -1.12
C LEU A 65 18.71 18.63 -0.36
N TYR A 66 17.87 17.88 -1.06
CA TYR A 66 17.18 16.71 -0.51
C TYR A 66 18.10 15.49 -0.53
N HIS A 67 18.30 14.90 0.64
CA HIS A 67 19.06 13.67 0.82
C HIS A 67 18.14 12.54 1.26
N ARG A 68 18.18 11.43 0.53
CA ARG A 68 17.42 10.25 0.89
C ARG A 68 18.09 9.52 2.04
N LEU A 69 17.38 9.35 3.15
CA LEU A 69 17.91 8.73 4.37
C LEU A 69 17.51 7.27 4.50
N ALA A 70 16.24 6.96 4.23
CA ALA A 70 15.72 5.63 4.49
C ALA A 70 14.56 5.25 3.56
N ARG A 71 14.26 3.94 3.57
CA ARG A 71 13.03 3.38 3.01
C ARG A 71 12.28 2.66 4.12
N PHE A 72 11.02 3.02 4.34
CA PHE A 72 10.15 2.27 5.24
C PHE A 72 9.31 1.28 4.42
N ASP A 73 9.40 0.00 4.77
CA ASP A 73 8.62 -1.08 4.18
C ASP A 73 7.38 -1.34 5.05
N ALA A 74 6.22 -0.85 4.60
CA ALA A 74 4.96 -0.99 5.33
C ALA A 74 4.47 -2.44 5.46
N GLU A 75 4.92 -3.34 4.57
CA GLU A 75 4.56 -4.76 4.66
C GLU A 75 5.32 -5.45 5.81
N LYS A 76 6.59 -5.09 5.99
CA LYS A 76 7.45 -5.67 7.04
C LYS A 76 7.43 -4.89 8.35
N GLY A 77 6.93 -3.66 8.34
CA GLY A 77 7.04 -2.73 9.47
C GLY A 77 8.49 -2.37 9.79
N SER A 78 9.38 -2.37 8.78
CA SER A 78 10.82 -2.20 8.96
C SER A 78 11.37 -1.01 8.19
N ILE A 79 12.37 -0.32 8.77
CA ILE A 79 13.11 0.75 8.10
C ILE A 79 14.47 0.23 7.59
N GLU A 80 14.81 0.61 6.36
CA GLU A 80 16.10 0.36 5.73
C GLU A 80 16.83 1.71 5.59
N TRP A 81 17.90 1.91 6.37
CA TRP A 81 18.74 3.11 6.29
C TRP A 81 19.69 3.00 5.09
N LEU A 82 19.70 4.02 4.23
CA LEU A 82 20.46 4.04 2.98
C LEU A 82 21.83 4.70 3.13
N SER A 83 22.00 5.61 4.09
CA SER A 83 23.23 6.39 4.27
C SER A 83 24.27 5.70 5.16
N GLY A 84 23.99 4.53 5.75
CA GLY A 84 24.86 3.92 6.77
C GLY A 84 24.95 4.71 8.09
N GLU A 85 24.54 5.97 8.09
CA GLU A 85 24.36 6.83 9.24
C GLU A 85 22.87 6.85 9.61
N GLU A 86 22.53 6.27 10.76
CA GLU A 86 21.33 6.65 11.51
C GLU A 86 21.55 8.11 11.97
N PRO A 87 20.63 9.05 11.72
CA PRO A 87 20.81 10.43 12.16
C PRO A 87 20.90 10.48 13.69
N ASP A 88 21.97 11.04 14.24
CA ASP A 88 22.18 11.16 15.70
C ASP A 88 21.01 11.87 16.40
N GLU A 89 20.32 12.78 15.71
CA GLU A 89 19.09 13.43 16.18
C GLU A 89 18.12 13.68 15.03
N PHE A 90 16.85 13.27 15.21
CA PHE A 90 15.75 13.82 14.42
C PHE A 90 15.57 15.27 14.86
N ILE A 91 15.97 16.22 14.02
CA ILE A 91 15.67 17.64 14.23
C ILE A 91 14.14 17.76 14.12
N TYR A 92 13.46 17.85 15.26
CA TYR A 92 12.07 18.27 15.34
C TYR A 92 12.02 19.74 14.93
N ILE A 93 11.35 20.00 13.81
CA ILE A 93 11.00 21.35 13.36
C ILE A 93 9.68 21.75 14.00
#